data_AF-A0A7S1DH30-F1
#
_entry.id   AF-A0A7S1DH30-F1
#
_cell.length_a   1.000
_cell.length_b   1.000
_cell.length_c   1.000
_cell.angle_alpha   90.00
_cell.angle_beta   90.00
_cell.angle_gamma   90.00
#
_symmetry.space_group_name_H-M   'P 1'
#
loop_
_entity.id
_entity.type
_entity.pdbx_description
1 polymer ?
#
loop_
_entity_poly.entity_id
_entity_poly.type
_entity_poly.pdbx_seq_one_letter_code
_entity_poly.pdbx_strand_id
1 'polypeptide(L)'
;ERAMSGLARGAARSHALPPMSRGKRKVVHEMAEKFGLETQSYEREPNRYTELSKPALGGVRVPSLLLSAAASDPQAVAKAVAALKARNGLVLRDISAGCDVNHLLQS
;
A
#
# COMPACT_ATOMS: atom_id res chain seq x y z
N GLU A 1 1.78 3.68 -6.70
CA GLU A 1 2.55 2.79 -5.82
C GLU A 1 4.02 3.18 -5.63
N ARG A 2 4.93 2.97 -6.60
CA ARG A 2 6.38 3.17 -6.38
C ARG A 2 6.71 4.57 -5.86
N ALA A 3 6.09 5.61 -6.41
CA ALA A 3 6.23 6.98 -5.92
C ALA A 3 5.78 7.15 -4.45
N MET A 4 4.69 6.50 -4.04
CA MET A 4 4.19 6.52 -2.66
C MET A 4 5.15 5.79 -1.72
N SER A 5 5.61 4.59 -2.09
CA SER A 5 6.61 3.84 -1.31
C SER A 5 7.93 4.59 -1.18
N GLY A 6 8.37 5.23 -2.27
CA GLY A 6 9.55 6.08 -2.30
C GLY A 6 9.42 7.30 -1.39
N LEU A 7 8.29 8.01 -1.44
CA LEU A 7 8.00 9.11 -0.52
C LEU A 7 7.95 8.63 0.93
N ALA A 8 7.26 7.51 1.18
CA ALA A 8 7.07 6.95 2.51
C ALA A 8 8.40 6.57 3.20
N ARG A 9 9.33 5.95 2.46
CA ARG A 9 10.63 5.51 2.97
C ARG A 9 11.71 6.60 2.89
N GLY A 10 11.57 7.55 1.99
CA GLY A 10 12.55 8.61 1.76
C GLY A 10 12.49 9.73 2.80
N ALA A 11 13.40 10.69 2.70
CA ALA A 11 13.42 11.88 3.57
C ALA A 11 12.45 12.99 3.12
N ALA A 12 12.05 13.00 1.83
CA ALA A 12 11.15 14.01 1.28
C ALA A 12 9.80 14.05 2.02
N ARG A 13 9.22 15.24 2.16
CA ARG A 13 7.90 15.44 2.77
C ARG A 13 6.76 15.44 1.76
N SER A 14 7.03 15.81 0.51
CA SER A 14 6.04 15.77 -0.55
C SER A 14 6.63 15.33 -1.89
N HIS A 15 5.75 14.95 -2.82
CA HIS A 15 6.09 14.58 -4.18
C HIS A 15 4.91 14.86 -5.13
N ALA A 16 5.12 15.73 -6.11
CA ALA A 16 4.14 16.02 -7.14
C ALA A 16 4.16 14.94 -8.23
N LEU A 17 3.00 14.36 -8.52
CA LEU A 17 2.84 13.45 -9.65
C LEU A 17 2.58 14.24 -10.94
N PRO A 18 2.84 13.66 -12.12
CA PRO A 18 2.51 14.30 -13.39
C PRO A 18 1.01 14.58 -13.55
N PRO A 19 0.62 15.55 -14.39
CA PRO A 19 -0.77 15.75 -14.79
C PRO A 19 -1.41 14.45 -15.30
N MET A 20 -2.62 14.15 -14.83
CA MET A 20 -3.30 12.89 -15.16
C MET A 20 -4.81 13.06 -15.14
N SER A 21 -5.58 12.16 -15.76
CA SER A 21 -7.05 12.28 -15.80
C SER A 21 -7.71 12.10 -14.42
N ARG A 22 -8.95 12.57 -14.28
CA ARG A 22 -9.75 12.42 -13.03
C ARG A 22 -9.81 10.99 -12.52
N GLY A 23 -9.99 10.01 -13.42
CA GLY A 23 -10.03 8.59 -13.06
C GLY A 23 -8.71 8.12 -12.43
N LYS A 24 -7.57 8.51 -13.01
CA LYS A 24 -6.24 8.17 -12.47
C LYS A 24 -6.01 8.84 -11.11
N ARG A 25 -6.39 10.12 -10.95
CA ARG A 25 -6.29 10.83 -9.67
C ARG A 25 -7.11 10.13 -8.57
N LYS A 26 -8.32 9.65 -8.88
CA LYS A 26 -9.15 8.89 -7.92
C LYS A 26 -8.42 7.66 -7.37
N VAL A 27 -7.79 6.88 -8.24
CA VAL A 27 -7.00 5.69 -7.85
C VAL A 27 -5.79 6.08 -7.00
N VAL A 28 -5.12 7.18 -7.34
CA VAL A 28 -3.99 7.71 -6.56
C VAL A 28 -4.43 8.08 -5.14
N HIS A 29 -5.54 8.81 -5.00
CA HIS A 29 -6.08 9.21 -3.70
C HIS A 29 -6.41 7.98 -2.83
N GLU A 30 -7.13 6.99 -3.37
CA GLU A 30 -7.48 5.76 -2.66
C GLU A 30 -6.23 4.95 -2.25
N MET A 31 -5.23 4.87 -3.14
CA MET A 31 -4.01 4.13 -2.84
C MET A 31 -3.16 4.84 -1.79
N ALA A 32 -3.08 6.18 -1.84
CA ALA A 32 -2.32 6.97 -0.88
C ALA A 32 -2.88 6.86 0.54
N GLU A 33 -4.21 6.80 0.69
CA GLU A 33 -4.88 6.56 1.97
C GLU A 33 -4.42 5.24 2.63
N LYS A 34 -4.28 4.16 1.84
CA LYS A 34 -3.77 2.87 2.33
C LYS A 34 -2.32 2.94 2.81
N PHE A 35 -1.53 3.86 2.24
CA PHE A 35 -0.16 4.15 2.70
C PHE A 35 -0.13 5.15 3.86
N GLY A 36 -1.26 5.72 4.30
CA GLY A 36 -1.30 6.77 5.32
C GLY A 36 -0.66 8.08 4.83
N LEU A 37 -0.76 8.37 3.54
CA LEU A 37 -0.29 9.62 2.92
C LEU A 37 -1.46 10.55 2.65
N GLU A 38 -1.19 11.85 2.75
CA GLU A 38 -2.12 12.91 2.36
C GLU A 38 -1.97 13.20 0.87
N THR A 39 -3.05 13.68 0.26
CA THR A 39 -3.09 13.95 -1.18
C THR A 39 -3.94 15.16 -1.51
N GLN A 40 -3.43 16.03 -2.38
CA GLN A 40 -4.16 17.19 -2.85
C GLN A 40 -3.97 17.35 -4.36
N SER A 41 -5.04 17.76 -5.06
CA SER A 41 -4.98 17.98 -6.51
C SER A 41 -5.04 19.47 -6.83
N TYR A 42 -4.03 19.95 -7.58
CA TYR A 42 -3.86 21.35 -7.96
C TYR A 42 -4.05 21.55 -9.47
N GLU A 43 -4.26 22.80 -9.88
CA GLU A 43 -4.51 23.22 -11.27
C GLU A 43 -5.86 22.82 -11.86
N ARG A 44 -6.13 23.34 -13.06
CA ARG A 44 -7.33 23.05 -13.87
C ARG A 44 -7.04 22.00 -14.94
N GLU A 45 -8.09 21.35 -15.42
CA GLU A 45 -7.95 20.40 -16.53
C GLU A 45 -7.51 21.14 -17.82
N PRO A 46 -6.59 20.58 -18.62
CA PRO A 46 -6.03 19.23 -18.56
C PRO A 46 -4.77 19.07 -17.66
N ASN A 47 -4.19 20.18 -17.18
CA ASN A 47 -2.91 20.20 -16.47
C ASN A 47 -3.01 19.83 -14.97
N ARG A 48 -4.19 19.41 -14.52
CA ARG A 48 -4.47 19.08 -13.12
C ARG A 48 -3.67 17.87 -12.65
N TYR A 49 -2.84 18.07 -11.64
CA TYR A 49 -1.96 17.07 -11.05
C TYR A 49 -2.30 16.81 -9.58
N THR A 50 -1.68 15.78 -8.99
CA THR A 50 -1.87 15.41 -7.59
C THR A 50 -0.53 15.40 -6.86
N GLU A 51 -0.43 16.13 -5.77
CA GLU A 51 0.69 16.07 -4.84
C GLU A 51 0.40 15.07 -3.73
N LEU A 52 1.42 14.28 -3.39
CA LEU A 52 1.44 13.39 -2.24
C LEU A 52 2.23 14.07 -1.12
N SER A 53 1.75 14.04 0.11
CA SER A 53 2.47 14.55 1.28
C SER A 53 2.43 13.56 2.45
N LYS A 54 3.45 13.63 3.31
CA LYS A 54 3.43 12.93 4.59
C LYS A 54 2.57 13.70 5.58
N PRO A 55 1.70 13.02 6.35
CA PRO A 55 0.88 13.68 7.35
C PRO A 55 1.78 14.30 8.43
N ALA A 56 1.33 15.43 9.01
CA ALA A 56 2.03 16.05 10.13
C ALA A 56 1.89 15.23 11.43
N LEU A 57 0.77 14.52 11.56
CA LEU A 57 0.41 13.69 12.69
C LEU A 57 -0.06 12.33 12.17
N GLY A 58 0.49 11.24 12.71
CA GLY A 58 0.23 9.88 12.24
C GLY A 58 1.45 9.26 11.53
N GLY A 59 1.37 7.95 11.32
CA GLY A 59 2.45 7.16 10.71
C GLY A 59 2.15 6.81 9.26
N VAL A 60 3.21 6.76 8.44
CA VAL A 60 3.13 6.24 7.08
C VAL A 60 3.21 4.71 7.13
N ARG A 61 2.33 4.03 6.40
CA ARG A 61 2.30 2.57 6.27
C ARG A 61 2.93 2.17 4.96
N VAL A 62 3.93 1.29 5.02
CA VAL A 62 4.57 0.77 3.82
C VAL A 62 4.34 -0.73 3.74
N PRO A 63 3.65 -1.22 2.69
CA PRO A 63 3.52 -2.64 2.44
C PRO A 63 4.89 -3.33 2.41
N SER A 64 4.93 -4.54 2.97
CA SER A 64 6.12 -5.41 2.94
C SER A 64 6.46 -5.87 1.53
N LEU A 65 5.44 -6.03 0.69
CA LEU A 65 5.54 -6.34 -0.74
C LEU A 65 4.70 -5.35 -1.52
N LEU A 66 5.29 -4.73 -2.52
CA LEU A 66 4.58 -3.86 -3.45
C LEU A 66 3.82 -4.72 -4.48
N LEU A 67 2.64 -4.26 -4.89
CA LEU A 67 1.81 -4.88 -5.92
C LEU A 67 2.59 -5.00 -7.24
N SER A 68 3.36 -3.98 -7.61
CA SER A 68 4.24 -4.04 -8.78
C SER A 68 5.30 -5.15 -8.70
N ALA A 69 5.78 -5.49 -7.50
CA ALA A 69 6.70 -6.61 -7.32
C ALA A 69 5.95 -7.96 -7.41
N ALA A 70 4.78 -8.06 -6.76
CA ALA A 70 3.93 -9.26 -6.83
C ALA A 70 3.45 -9.58 -8.24
N ALA A 71 3.15 -8.56 -9.04
CA ALA A 71 2.74 -8.72 -10.44
C ALA A 71 3.89 -9.16 -11.35
N SER A 72 5.14 -8.87 -10.99
CA SER A 72 6.32 -9.19 -11.82
C SER A 72 6.84 -10.60 -11.59
N ASP A 73 6.73 -11.14 -10.37
CA ASP A 73 7.15 -12.50 -10.02
C ASP A 73 5.98 -13.24 -9.33
N PRO A 74 5.39 -14.27 -9.98
CA PRO A 74 4.33 -15.08 -9.39
C PRO A 74 4.71 -15.72 -8.05
N GLN A 75 6.00 -15.97 -7.81
CA GLN A 75 6.48 -16.53 -6.55
C GLN A 75 6.78 -15.48 -5.48
N ALA A 76 6.78 -14.18 -5.81
CA ALA A 76 7.11 -13.12 -4.84
C ALA A 76 6.16 -13.13 -3.64
N VAL A 77 4.87 -13.41 -3.87
CA VAL A 77 3.88 -13.53 -2.80
C VAL A 77 4.22 -14.71 -1.89
N ALA A 78 4.51 -15.89 -2.45
CA ALA A 78 4.88 -17.07 -1.67
C ALA A 78 6.13 -16.85 -0.82
N LYS A 79 7.17 -16.20 -1.39
CA LYS A 79 8.41 -15.84 -0.68
C LYS A 79 8.14 -14.84 0.44
N ALA A 80 7.37 -13.79 0.18
CA ALA A 80 7.02 -12.78 1.19
C ALA A 80 6.20 -13.39 2.33
N VAL A 81 5.24 -14.28 2.01
CA VAL A 81 4.46 -15.02 3.00
C VAL A 81 5.35 -15.93 3.82
N ALA A 82 6.25 -16.70 3.19
CA ALA A 82 7.20 -17.56 3.91
C ALA A 82 8.09 -16.74 4.87
N ALA A 83 8.58 -15.58 4.44
CA ALA A 83 9.37 -14.68 5.28
C ALA A 83 8.55 -14.11 6.46
N LEU A 84 7.28 -13.76 6.24
CA LEU A 84 6.39 -13.30 7.32
C LEU A 84 6.07 -14.42 8.32
N LYS A 85 5.82 -15.65 7.84
CA LYS A 85 5.60 -16.83 8.70
C LYS A 85 6.81 -17.08 9.59
N ALA A 86 8.03 -17.00 9.04
CA ALA A 86 9.27 -17.18 9.79
C ALA A 86 9.47 -16.12 10.88
N ARG A 87 9.04 -14.87 10.64
CA ARG A 87 9.21 -13.75 11.59
C ARG A 87 8.19 -13.75 12.72
N ASN A 88 6.95 -14.13 12.43
CA ASN A 88 5.83 -13.92 13.36
C ASN A 88 5.34 -15.22 14.02
N GLY A 89 5.92 -16.37 13.69
CA GLY A 89 5.44 -17.67 14.18
C GLY A 89 4.03 -18.04 13.71
N LEU A 90 3.44 -17.27 12.79
CA LEU A 90 2.07 -17.43 12.32
C LEU A 90 2.01 -18.59 11.32
N VAL A 91 1.28 -19.65 11.68
CA VAL A 91 0.99 -20.77 10.79
C VAL A 91 -0.36 -20.53 10.13
N LEU A 92 -0.37 -20.14 8.86
CA LEU A 92 -1.60 -20.20 8.05
C LEU A 92 -1.94 -21.68 7.87
N ARG A 93 -3.00 -22.14 8.54
CA ARG A 93 -3.64 -23.42 8.28
C ARG A 93 -4.74 -23.20 7.25
N ASP A 94 -4.85 -24.10 6.28
CA ASP A 94 -5.99 -24.09 5.37
C ASP A 94 -7.27 -24.26 6.19
N ILE A 95 -8.15 -23.27 6.12
CA ILE A 95 -9.48 -23.36 6.71
C ILE A 95 -10.29 -24.19 5.73
N SER A 96 -10.56 -25.45 6.06
CA SER A 96 -11.49 -26.24 5.28
C SER A 96 -12.87 -25.57 5.30
N ALA A 97 -13.60 -25.67 4.19
CA ALA A 97 -14.95 -25.14 4.11
C ALA A 97 -15.82 -25.81 5.19
N GLY A 98 -16.19 -25.05 6.23
CA GLY A 98 -17.01 -25.52 7.36
C GLY A 98 -16.42 -25.30 8.76
N CYS A 99 -15.20 -24.78 8.90
CA CYS A 99 -14.65 -24.46 10.23
C CYS A 99 -15.20 -23.13 10.79
N ASP A 100 -15.74 -23.17 12.00
CA ASP A 100 -16.12 -21.98 12.77
C ASP A 100 -14.86 -21.24 13.26
N VAL A 101 -14.70 -19.99 12.83
CA VAL A 101 -13.49 -19.16 13.02
C VAL A 101 -13.31 -18.74 14.48
N ASN A 102 -14.36 -18.85 15.31
CA ASN A 102 -14.35 -18.40 16.71
C ASN A 102 -13.39 -19.18 17.62
N HIS A 103 -12.93 -20.37 17.22
CA HIS A 103 -12.05 -21.21 18.04
C HIS A 103 -10.54 -20.94 17.88
N LEU A 104 -10.12 -20.07 16.96
CA LEU A 104 -8.70 -19.89 16.60
C LEU A 104 -8.06 -18.61 17.18
N LEU A 105 -8.78 -17.86 18.00
CA LEU A 105 -8.28 -16.63 18.66
C LEU A 105 -8.00 -16.78 20.16
N GLN A 106 -8.02 -18.01 20.70
CA GLN A 106 -7.67 -18.28 22.10
C GLN A 106 -6.36 -19.08 22.19
N SER A 107 -5.24 -18.37 22.14
CA SER A 107 -3.95 -18.76 22.77
C SER A 107 -2.94 -17.64 22.60
#